data_AF-A0AAE4CC62-F1
#
_entry.id   AF-A0AAE4CC62-F1
#
_cell.length_a   1.000
_cell.length_b   1.000
_cell.length_c   1.000
_cell.angle_alpha   90.00
_cell.angle_beta   90.00
_cell.angle_gamma   90.00
#
_symmetry.space_group_name_H-M   'P 1'
#
loop_
_entity.id
_entity.type
_entity.pdbx_description
1 polymer ?
#
loop_
_entity_poly.entity_id
_entity_poly.type
_entity_poly.pdbx_seq_one_letter_code
_entity_poly.pdbx_strand_id
1 'polypeptide(L)'
;MASRTTNKAAAALQMRRKQEDAAVRAVAARARAAQAAAQRRRELLAVCDAEVVAAETDLLVSLAGLAVLLRDDAVTAEVAGVDVTQVRAAHRRVSESDVAAFVRSLAEVPVRRGRRAESSEAGLGRLPSGPEAAGRGESSQGGVSSGVDVGRTD
;
A
#
# COMPACT_ATOMS: atom_id res chain seq x y z
N MET A 1 -37.59 30.19 68.80
CA MET A 1 -36.65 29.13 68.33
C MET A 1 -37.04 28.50 66.99
N ALA A 2 -38.34 28.27 66.68
CA ALA A 2 -38.80 27.57 65.46
C ALA A 2 -38.46 28.24 64.10
N SER A 3 -38.27 29.56 64.04
CA SER A 3 -38.00 30.28 62.78
C SER A 3 -36.57 30.09 62.24
N ARG A 4 -35.58 29.83 63.11
CA ARG A 4 -34.18 29.60 62.67
C ARG A 4 -33.99 28.21 62.07
N THR A 5 -34.74 27.22 62.53
CA THR A 5 -34.67 25.84 62.05
C THR A 5 -35.32 25.67 60.68
N THR A 6 -36.44 26.34 60.41
CA THR A 6 -37.11 26.33 59.10
C THR A 6 -36.29 27.01 58.02
N ASN A 7 -35.66 28.16 58.33
CA ASN A 7 -34.76 28.85 57.40
C ASN A 7 -33.52 28.01 57.05
N LYS A 8 -32.95 27.29 58.04
CA LYS A 8 -31.81 26.39 57.80
C LYS A 8 -32.19 25.19 56.92
N ALA A 9 -33.37 24.61 57.13
CA ALA A 9 -33.87 23.51 56.30
C ALA A 9 -34.14 23.95 54.86
N ALA A 10 -34.72 25.14 54.66
CA ALA A 10 -34.94 25.71 53.33
C ALA A 10 -33.62 25.97 52.58
N ALA A 11 -32.61 26.52 53.27
CA ALA A 11 -31.29 26.73 52.69
C ALA A 11 -30.60 25.41 52.27
N ALA A 12 -30.71 24.37 53.09
CA ALA A 12 -30.16 23.05 52.77
C ALA A 12 -30.81 22.43 51.52
N LEU A 13 -32.14 22.54 51.37
CA LEU A 13 -32.85 22.08 50.18
C LEU A 13 -32.45 22.86 48.92
N GLN A 14 -32.27 24.18 49.03
CA GLN A 14 -31.79 24.98 47.90
C GLN A 14 -30.38 24.59 47.46
N MET A 15 -29.47 24.36 48.41
CA MET A 15 -28.12 23.91 48.10
C MET A 15 -28.11 22.53 47.43
N ARG A 16 -28.93 21.60 47.93
CA ARG A 16 -29.11 20.28 47.31
C ARG A 16 -29.62 20.39 45.87
N ARG A 17 -30.67 21.19 45.62
CA ARG A 17 -31.19 21.43 44.26
C ARG A 17 -30.12 22.01 43.33
N LYS A 18 -29.35 22.99 43.80
CA LYS A 18 -28.24 23.56 43.02
C LYS A 18 -27.18 22.51 42.66
N GLN A 19 -26.87 21.61 43.59
CA GLN A 19 -25.93 20.50 43.36
C GLN A 19 -26.49 19.49 42.35
N GLU A 20 -27.78 19.13 42.47
CA GLU A 20 -28.48 18.26 41.53
C GLU A 20 -28.49 18.88 40.12
N ASP A 21 -28.86 20.15 39.98
CA ASP A 21 -28.84 20.87 38.71
C ASP A 21 -27.42 20.95 38.11
N ALA A 22 -26.41 21.18 38.95
CA ALA A 22 -25.01 21.19 38.50
C ALA A 22 -24.57 19.79 38.01
N ALA A 23 -24.96 18.73 38.71
CA ALA A 23 -24.68 17.35 38.31
C ALA A 23 -25.38 17.00 36.98
N VAL A 24 -26.66 17.35 36.83
CA VAL A 24 -27.42 17.14 35.58
C VAL A 24 -26.77 17.89 34.42
N ARG A 25 -26.37 19.16 34.61
CA ARG A 25 -25.65 19.92 33.57
C ARG A 25 -24.31 19.29 33.21
N ALA A 26 -23.55 18.79 34.20
CA ALA A 26 -22.28 18.12 33.96
C ALA A 26 -22.46 16.82 33.17
N VAL A 27 -23.47 16.01 33.51
CA VAL A 27 -23.81 14.78 32.76
C VAL A 27 -24.25 15.12 31.34
N ALA A 28 -25.12 16.11 31.16
CA ALA A 28 -25.56 16.54 29.84
C ALA A 28 -24.40 17.10 28.97
N ALA A 29 -23.44 17.80 29.57
CA ALA A 29 -22.23 18.25 28.88
C ALA A 29 -21.37 17.06 28.42
N ARG A 30 -21.15 16.07 29.30
CA ARG A 30 -20.40 14.85 28.96
C ARG A 30 -21.11 14.01 27.89
N ALA A 31 -22.43 13.88 27.96
CA ALA A 31 -23.22 13.18 26.95
C ALA A 31 -23.09 13.85 25.57
N ARG A 32 -23.18 15.18 25.50
CA ARG A 32 -22.96 15.93 24.25
C ARG A 32 -21.54 15.78 23.72
N ALA A 33 -20.53 15.83 24.59
CA ALA A 33 -19.14 15.60 24.20
C ALA A 33 -18.93 14.19 23.65
N ALA A 34 -19.52 13.17 24.28
CA ALA A 34 -19.47 11.78 23.81
C ALA A 34 -20.18 11.61 22.45
N GLN A 35 -21.33 12.24 22.26
CA GLN A 35 -22.05 12.24 20.97
C GLN A 35 -21.23 12.92 19.87
N ALA A 36 -20.61 14.08 20.15
CA ALA A 36 -19.76 14.77 19.20
C ALA A 36 -18.53 13.93 18.81
N ALA A 37 -17.90 13.25 19.78
CA ALA A 37 -16.79 12.33 19.52
C ALA A 37 -17.23 11.13 18.68
N ALA A 38 -18.39 10.55 18.97
CA ALA A 38 -18.95 9.44 18.19
C ALA A 38 -19.27 9.86 16.74
N GLN A 39 -19.82 11.07 16.55
CA GLN A 39 -20.11 11.60 15.22
C GLN A 39 -18.83 11.82 14.42
N ARG A 40 -17.81 12.46 15.01
CA ARG A 40 -16.50 12.64 14.37
C ARG A 40 -15.86 11.30 14.00
N ARG A 41 -15.97 10.28 14.87
CA ARG A 41 -15.49 8.93 14.54
C ARG A 41 -16.20 8.36 13.30
N ARG A 42 -17.52 8.50 13.19
CA ARG A 42 -18.27 8.02 12.03
C ARG A 42 -17.85 8.72 10.75
N GLU A 43 -17.65 10.03 10.80
CA GLU A 43 -17.18 10.82 9.66
C GLU A 43 -15.79 10.37 9.19
N LEU A 44 -14.86 10.16 10.13
CA LEU A 44 -13.52 9.66 9.79
C LEU A 44 -13.56 8.26 9.19
N LEU A 45 -14.37 7.36 9.76
CA LEU A 45 -14.54 6.02 9.19
C LEU A 45 -15.14 6.07 7.79
N ALA A 46 -16.13 6.93 7.55
CA ALA A 46 -16.72 7.08 6.22
C ALA A 46 -15.70 7.58 5.18
N VAL A 47 -14.78 8.47 5.58
CA VAL A 47 -13.67 8.91 4.71
C VAL A 47 -12.73 7.75 4.42
N CYS A 48 -12.29 7.02 5.44
CA CYS A 48 -11.42 5.86 5.24
C CYS A 48 -12.08 4.78 4.38
N ASP A 49 -13.37 4.50 4.59
CA ASP A 49 -14.13 3.53 3.79
C ASP A 49 -14.19 3.97 2.31
N ALA A 50 -14.39 5.27 2.06
CA ALA A 50 -14.36 5.81 0.69
C ALA A 50 -12.97 5.69 0.04
N GLU A 51 -11.90 5.97 0.79
CA GLU A 51 -10.52 5.80 0.32
C GLU A 51 -10.19 4.34 0.02
N VAL A 52 -10.65 3.39 0.85
CA VAL A 52 -10.47 1.96 0.61
C VAL A 52 -11.22 1.52 -0.64
N VAL A 53 -12.48 1.95 -0.82
CA VAL A 53 -13.26 1.62 -2.02
C VAL A 53 -12.61 2.20 -3.28
N ALA A 54 -12.06 3.41 -3.22
CA ALA A 54 -11.32 4.00 -4.32
C ALA A 54 -10.07 3.17 -4.65
N ALA A 55 -9.26 2.84 -3.64
CA ALA A 55 -8.05 2.02 -3.81
C ALA A 55 -8.35 0.61 -4.35
N GLU A 56 -9.44 -0.02 -3.89
CA GLU A 56 -9.91 -1.30 -4.43
C GLU A 56 -10.30 -1.18 -5.90
N THR A 57 -10.99 -0.10 -6.27
CA THR A 57 -11.37 0.16 -7.66
C THR A 57 -10.15 0.35 -8.54
N ASP A 58 -9.17 1.17 -8.09
CA ASP A 58 -7.92 1.40 -8.80
C ASP A 58 -7.10 0.11 -8.96
N LEU A 59 -7.08 -0.74 -7.94
CA LEU A 59 -6.45 -2.06 -8.00
C LEU A 59 -7.12 -2.94 -9.05
N LEU A 60 -8.45 -3.01 -9.08
CA LEU A 60 -9.17 -3.80 -10.08
C LEU A 60 -8.90 -3.28 -11.50
N VAL A 61 -8.90 -1.97 -11.72
CA VAL A 61 -8.55 -1.37 -13.02
C VAL A 61 -7.14 -1.74 -13.42
N SER A 62 -6.19 -1.67 -12.48
CA SER A 62 -4.79 -2.02 -12.71
C SER A 62 -4.60 -3.50 -13.06
N LEU A 63 -5.29 -4.40 -12.36
CA LEU A 63 -5.26 -5.85 -12.64
C LEU A 63 -5.85 -6.15 -14.02
N ALA A 64 -7.01 -5.57 -14.36
CA ALA A 64 -7.63 -5.75 -15.66
C ALA A 64 -6.76 -5.18 -16.79
N GLY A 65 -6.13 -4.03 -16.58
CA GLY A 65 -5.18 -3.43 -17.54
C GLY A 65 -3.92 -4.27 -17.73
N LEU A 66 -3.36 -4.80 -16.64
CA LEU A 66 -2.19 -5.68 -16.70
C LEU A 66 -2.52 -6.99 -17.44
N ALA A 67 -3.70 -7.57 -17.20
CA ALA A 67 -4.19 -8.74 -17.93
C ALA A 67 -4.36 -8.47 -19.43
N VAL A 68 -4.82 -7.28 -19.83
CA VAL A 68 -4.89 -6.89 -21.24
C VAL A 68 -3.49 -6.77 -21.87
N LEU A 69 -2.52 -6.20 -21.14
CA LEU A 69 -1.15 -6.04 -21.62
C LEU A 69 -0.42 -7.37 -21.77
N LEU A 70 -0.57 -8.27 -20.79
CA LEU A 70 0.09 -9.58 -20.76
C LEU A 70 -0.65 -10.65 -21.56
N ARG A 71 -1.95 -10.43 -21.82
CA ARG A 71 -2.87 -11.38 -22.49
C ARG A 71 -3.02 -12.73 -21.78
N ASP A 72 -2.71 -12.78 -20.49
CA ASP A 72 -2.79 -13.98 -19.66
C ASP A 72 -3.14 -13.62 -18.20
N ASP A 73 -4.27 -14.12 -17.72
CA ASP A 73 -4.76 -13.91 -16.36
C ASP A 73 -3.85 -14.59 -15.31
N ALA A 74 -3.28 -15.75 -15.63
CA ALA A 74 -2.44 -16.51 -14.71
C ALA A 74 -1.09 -15.81 -14.49
N VAL A 75 -0.47 -15.33 -15.57
CA VAL A 75 0.76 -14.54 -15.47
C VAL A 75 0.51 -13.21 -14.75
N THR A 76 -0.64 -12.57 -15.02
CA THR A 76 -1.03 -11.34 -14.32
C THR A 76 -1.18 -11.56 -12.82
N ALA A 77 -1.86 -12.64 -12.42
CA ALA A 77 -2.04 -13.01 -11.03
C ALA A 77 -0.70 -13.29 -10.33
N GLU A 78 0.20 -14.01 -11.00
CA GLU A 78 1.55 -14.27 -10.51
C GLU A 78 2.37 -12.98 -10.32
N VAL A 79 2.38 -12.09 -11.32
CA VAL A 79 3.12 -10.82 -11.27
C VAL A 79 2.57 -9.89 -10.19
N ALA A 80 1.25 -9.83 -10.02
CA ALA A 80 0.62 -8.99 -9.01
C ALA A 80 0.57 -9.65 -7.61
N GLY A 81 0.93 -10.92 -7.48
CA GLY A 81 0.87 -11.66 -6.21
C GLY A 81 -0.56 -11.88 -5.70
N VAL A 82 -1.53 -12.02 -6.62
CA VAL A 82 -2.96 -12.20 -6.30
C VAL A 82 -3.49 -13.52 -6.85
N ASP A 83 -4.70 -13.90 -6.46
CA ASP A 83 -5.38 -15.07 -7.01
C ASP A 83 -5.96 -14.76 -8.41
N VAL A 84 -5.88 -15.72 -9.33
CA VAL A 84 -6.43 -15.62 -10.70
C VAL A 84 -7.93 -15.27 -10.70
N THR A 85 -8.67 -15.74 -9.71
CA THR A 85 -10.09 -15.41 -9.53
C THR A 85 -10.32 -13.91 -9.28
N GLN A 86 -9.36 -13.21 -8.67
CA GLN A 86 -9.42 -11.76 -8.47
C GLN A 86 -9.21 -11.01 -9.79
N VAL A 87 -8.26 -11.46 -10.62
CA VAL A 87 -8.05 -10.91 -11.97
C VAL A 87 -9.30 -11.09 -12.83
N ARG A 88 -9.91 -12.29 -12.80
CA ARG A 88 -11.18 -12.55 -13.48
C ARG A 88 -12.34 -11.73 -12.93
N ALA A 89 -12.35 -11.46 -11.62
CA ALA A 89 -13.35 -10.61 -11.01
C ALA A 89 -13.19 -9.16 -11.44
N ALA A 90 -11.95 -8.67 -11.60
CA ALA A 90 -11.66 -7.35 -12.13
C ALA A 90 -12.25 -7.17 -13.54
N HIS A 91 -12.06 -8.14 -14.44
CA HIS A 91 -12.68 -8.10 -15.79
C HIS A 91 -14.21 -8.01 -15.78
N ARG A 92 -14.89 -8.60 -14.79
CA ARG A 92 -16.36 -8.53 -14.69
C ARG A 92 -16.86 -7.23 -14.10
N ARG A 93 -16.04 -6.53 -13.33
CA ARG A 93 -16.44 -5.36 -12.52
C ARG A 93 -15.97 -4.03 -13.11
N VAL A 94 -14.91 -4.04 -13.91
CA VAL A 94 -14.31 -2.84 -14.49
C VAL A 94 -14.79 -2.65 -15.92
N SER A 95 -15.07 -1.40 -16.31
CA SER A 95 -15.47 -1.08 -17.68
C SER A 95 -14.28 -1.09 -18.64
N GLU A 96 -14.51 -1.44 -19.91
CA GLU A 96 -13.47 -1.40 -20.93
C GLU A 96 -12.89 0.01 -21.13
N SER A 97 -13.71 1.06 -20.93
CA SER A 97 -13.25 2.45 -21.01
C SER A 97 -12.22 2.81 -19.94
N ASP A 98 -12.40 2.31 -18.71
CA ASP A 98 -11.49 2.57 -17.61
C ASP A 98 -10.16 1.84 -17.82
N VAL A 99 -10.24 0.59 -18.29
CA VAL A 99 -9.05 -0.20 -18.68
C VAL A 99 -8.29 0.50 -19.81
N ALA A 100 -8.99 0.99 -20.84
CA ALA A 100 -8.36 1.71 -21.94
C ALA A 100 -7.75 3.05 -21.50
N ALA A 101 -8.37 3.77 -20.57
CA ALA A 101 -7.81 4.98 -19.97
C ALA A 101 -6.52 4.66 -19.20
N PHE A 102 -6.54 3.62 -18.37
CA PHE A 102 -5.36 3.16 -17.64
C PHE A 102 -4.22 2.77 -18.58
N VAL A 103 -4.48 1.94 -19.60
CA VAL A 103 -3.46 1.52 -20.58
C VAL A 103 -2.87 2.72 -21.33
N ARG A 104 -3.69 3.72 -21.69
CA ARG A 104 -3.20 4.97 -22.29
C ARG A 104 -2.30 5.75 -21.33
N SER A 105 -2.66 5.86 -20.06
CA SER A 105 -1.84 6.55 -19.06
C SER A 105 -0.45 5.94 -18.90
N LEU A 106 -0.31 4.62 -19.09
CA LEU A 106 0.98 3.94 -19.08
C LEU A 106 1.83 4.26 -20.33
N ALA A 107 1.20 4.45 -21.49
CA ALA A 107 1.89 4.81 -22.72
C ALA A 107 2.43 6.25 -22.72
N GLU A 108 1.83 7.13 -21.92
CA GLU A 108 2.26 8.52 -21.75
C GLU A 108 3.47 8.66 -20.80
N VAL A 109 3.89 7.59 -20.11
CA VAL A 109 5.10 7.58 -19.29
C VAL A 109 6.33 7.62 -20.22
N PRO A 110 7.10 8.73 -20.27
CA PRO A 110 8.24 8.83 -21.16
C PRO A 110 9.29 7.78 -20.76
N VAL A 111 9.48 6.79 -21.62
CA VAL A 111 10.57 5.82 -21.51
C VAL A 111 11.88 6.64 -21.51
N ARG A 112 12.55 6.74 -20.36
CA ARG A 112 13.94 7.23 -20.30
C ARG A 112 14.83 6.19 -21.00
N ARG A 113 14.80 6.23 -22.33
CA ARG A 113 15.70 5.47 -23.19
C ARG A 113 17.09 6.06 -22.97
N GLY A 114 17.88 5.39 -22.14
CA GLY A 114 19.28 5.72 -21.90
C GLY A 114 19.99 5.88 -23.23
N ARG A 115 20.38 7.12 -23.52
CA ARG A 115 21.23 7.53 -24.63
C ARG A 115 22.60 6.88 -24.45
N ARG A 116 22.84 5.71 -25.05
CA ARG A 116 24.21 5.30 -25.38
C ARG A 116 24.48 5.83 -26.78
N ALA A 117 25.16 6.97 -26.83
CA ALA A 117 25.64 7.58 -28.04
C ALA A 117 26.54 6.60 -28.80
N GLU A 118 26.38 6.67 -30.11
CA GLU A 118 27.10 5.98 -31.15
C GLU A 118 28.62 6.06 -30.96
N SER A 119 29.29 4.92 -31.06
CA SER A 119 30.71 4.85 -31.41
C SER A 119 30.75 4.43 -32.88
N SER A 120 30.51 5.39 -33.77
CA SER A 120 30.82 5.23 -35.19
C SER A 120 32.31 5.47 -35.41
N GLU A 121 32.85 4.71 -36.34
CA GLU A 121 34.24 4.49 -36.70
C GLU A 121 35.07 5.76 -36.98
N ALA A 122 36.33 5.68 -36.55
CA ALA A 122 37.49 6.29 -37.21
C ALA A 122 38.67 5.35 -36.91
N GLY A 123 39.49 4.83 -37.82
CA GLY A 123 39.57 4.86 -39.26
C GLY A 123 40.88 4.14 -39.63
N LEU A 124 40.87 3.41 -40.75
CA LEU A 124 42.01 3.09 -41.61
C LEU A 124 43.19 2.25 -41.04
N GLY A 125 43.26 1.00 -41.50
CA GLY A 125 44.46 0.54 -42.23
C GLY A 125 45.22 -0.68 -41.68
N ARG A 126 45.28 -1.73 -42.52
CA ARG A 126 46.35 -2.74 -42.67
C ARG A 126 46.07 -4.17 -42.13
N LEU A 127 45.64 -5.04 -43.04
CA LEU A 127 45.81 -6.51 -43.05
C LEU A 127 47.26 -6.89 -43.45
N PRO A 128 47.68 -8.18 -43.51
CA PRO A 128 47.23 -9.43 -42.86
C PRO A 128 48.42 -10.30 -42.32
N SER A 129 48.16 -11.43 -41.65
CA SER A 129 48.66 -12.79 -42.00
C SER A 129 48.47 -13.81 -40.85
N GLY A 130 47.84 -14.95 -41.14
CA GLY A 130 47.97 -16.20 -40.34
C GLY A 130 49.34 -16.86 -40.56
N PRO A 131 49.63 -18.10 -40.08
CA PRO A 131 48.76 -19.27 -39.92
C PRO A 131 48.85 -19.95 -38.52
N GLU A 132 47.82 -20.62 -38.00
CA GLU A 132 47.46 -22.06 -38.13
C GLU A 132 48.21 -23.02 -37.17
N ALA A 133 47.45 -24.04 -36.73
CA ALA A 133 47.81 -25.33 -36.10
C ALA A 133 48.13 -25.32 -34.59
N ALA A 134 47.24 -25.78 -33.71
CA ALA A 134 46.80 -27.17 -33.46
C ALA A 134 47.77 -27.99 -32.58
N GLY A 135 47.24 -28.52 -31.48
CA GLY A 135 47.69 -29.80 -30.92
C GLY A 135 47.83 -29.88 -29.40
N ARG A 136 47.02 -30.78 -28.81
CA ARG A 136 47.28 -31.69 -27.65
C ARG A 136 47.73 -31.03 -26.33
N GLY A 137 47.20 -31.37 -25.16
CA GLY A 137 46.68 -32.61 -24.61
C GLY A 137 47.12 -32.68 -23.13
N GLU A 138 46.48 -33.55 -22.34
CA GLU A 138 46.86 -34.00 -20.98
C GLU A 138 46.46 -33.08 -19.80
N SER A 139 45.52 -33.49 -18.93
CA SER A 139 45.60 -34.45 -17.79
C SER A 139 46.14 -33.81 -16.50
N SER A 140 45.30 -33.73 -15.45
CA SER A 140 45.66 -33.80 -14.00
C SER A 140 44.53 -33.19 -13.17
N GLN A 141 43.63 -33.99 -12.58
CA GLN A 141 43.68 -34.46 -11.18
C GLN A 141 43.70 -33.37 -10.09
N GLY A 142 42.70 -33.45 -9.21
CA GLY A 142 42.89 -33.37 -7.76
C GLY A 142 42.51 -32.05 -7.08
N GLY A 143 41.61 -32.13 -6.10
CA GLY A 143 41.46 -31.05 -5.11
C GLY A 143 40.10 -30.96 -4.41
N VAL A 144 39.76 -31.97 -3.61
CA VAL A 144 38.70 -31.89 -2.58
C VAL A 144 39.34 -31.34 -1.31
N SER A 145 38.75 -30.34 -0.65
CA SER A 145 38.83 -30.13 0.81
C SER A 145 37.84 -29.01 1.24
N SER A 146 36.81 -29.36 2.02
CA SER A 146 36.66 -29.09 3.47
C SER A 146 36.32 -27.64 3.80
N GLY A 147 35.21 -27.29 4.45
CA GLY A 147 34.77 -27.78 5.77
C GLY A 147 35.08 -26.71 6.85
N VAL A 148 34.29 -26.67 7.94
CA VAL A 148 34.32 -25.77 9.12
C VAL A 148 33.36 -24.57 8.98
N ASP A 149 32.19 -24.47 9.63
CA ASP A 149 31.67 -24.80 10.97
C ASP A 149 31.99 -23.75 12.07
N VAL A 150 30.99 -23.52 12.93
CA VAL A 150 30.99 -22.81 14.24
C VAL A 150 30.98 -21.26 14.15
N GLY A 151 29.93 -20.54 14.54
CA GLY A 151 29.07 -20.70 15.72
C GLY A 151 29.63 -19.86 16.87
N ARG A 152 29.19 -18.60 17.03
CA ARG A 152 29.43 -17.85 18.27
C ARG A 152 28.31 -16.84 18.53
N THR A 153 27.40 -17.25 19.41
CA THR A 153 26.53 -16.37 20.17
C THR A 153 27.30 -15.86 21.37
N ASP A 154 27.26 -14.54 21.59
CA ASP A 154 27.29 -13.90 22.90
C ASP A 154 26.16 -12.87 22.90
#